data_AF-A0A4U1I572-F1
#
_entry.id   AF-A0A4U1I572-F1
#
_cell.length_a   1.000
_cell.length_b   1.000
_cell.length_c   1.000
_cell.angle_alpha   90.00
_cell.angle_beta   90.00
_cell.angle_gamma   90.00
#
_symmetry.space_group_name_H-M   'P 1'
#
loop_
_entity.id
_entity.type
_entity.pdbx_description
1 polymer ?
#
loop_
_entity_poly.entity_id
_entity_poly.type
_entity_poly.pdbx_seq_one_letter_code
_entity_poly.pdbx_strand_id
1 'polypeptide(L)'
;MLRWIANWASNHAPTPEKHAERALNELRMELFQAEQRVLDAQMHADYYRARLAFLEEVTQKGIEQVYDQRKGQQETLQASRPGVKLAAAQ
;
A
#
# COMPACT_ATOMS: atom_id res chain seq x y z
N MET A 1 -11.24 -57.29 -2.80
CA MET A 1 -11.43 -56.01 -3.54
C MET A 1 -11.35 -54.76 -2.66
N LEU A 2 -11.95 -54.72 -1.46
CA LEU A 2 -11.94 -53.54 -0.56
C LEU A 2 -10.54 -53.02 -0.15
N ARG A 3 -9.58 -53.94 0.00
CA ARG A 3 -8.21 -53.61 0.45
C ARG A 3 -7.42 -52.78 -0.57
N TRP A 4 -7.74 -52.88 -1.86
CA TRP A 4 -7.10 -52.09 -2.93
C TRP A 4 -7.59 -50.64 -2.92
N ILE A 5 -8.90 -50.43 -2.72
CA ILE A 5 -9.51 -49.09 -2.62
C ILE A 5 -9.01 -48.37 -1.37
N ALA A 6 -8.91 -49.07 -0.23
CA ALA A 6 -8.37 -48.50 1.01
C ALA A 6 -6.89 -48.08 0.87
N ASN A 7 -6.06 -48.88 0.21
CA ASN A 7 -4.64 -48.56 -0.01
C ASN A 7 -4.46 -47.41 -1.02
N TRP A 8 -5.32 -47.35 -2.05
CA TRP A 8 -5.36 -46.24 -2.99
C TRP A 8 -5.77 -44.93 -2.31
N ALA A 9 -6.83 -44.96 -1.49
CA ALA A 9 -7.30 -43.82 -0.72
C ALA A 9 -6.29 -43.35 0.34
N SER A 10 -5.58 -44.26 1.01
CA SER A 10 -4.55 -43.91 1.99
C SER A 10 -3.30 -43.30 1.33
N ASN A 11 -2.94 -43.73 0.12
CA ASN A 11 -1.80 -43.19 -0.62
C ASN A 11 -2.12 -41.87 -1.34
N HIS A 12 -3.39 -41.60 -1.61
CA HIS A 12 -3.88 -40.35 -2.22
C HIS A 12 -4.53 -39.42 -1.19
N ALA A 13 -4.50 -39.79 0.10
CA ALA A 13 -4.95 -38.91 1.17
C ALA A 13 -4.05 -37.67 1.16
N PRO A 14 -4.63 -36.46 1.06
CA PRO A 14 -3.85 -35.24 1.07
C PRO A 14 -3.11 -35.17 2.40
N THR A 15 -1.78 -35.27 2.35
CA THR A 15 -0.97 -35.21 3.55
C THR A 15 -1.17 -33.86 4.22
N PRO A 16 -1.09 -33.78 5.56
CA PRO A 16 -1.21 -32.51 6.28
C PRO A 16 -0.20 -31.47 5.75
N GLU A 17 0.96 -31.91 5.27
CA GLU A 17 1.97 -31.08 4.62
C GLU A 17 1.45 -30.43 3.32
N LYS A 18 0.80 -31.18 2.44
CA LYS A 18 0.19 -30.64 1.21
C LYS A 18 -0.96 -29.68 1.51
N HIS A 19 -1.70 -29.93 2.59
CA HIS A 19 -2.72 -28.98 3.07
C HIS A 19 -2.10 -27.69 3.61
N ALA A 20 -1.04 -27.79 4.39
CA ALA A 20 -0.30 -26.64 4.90
C ALA A 20 0.28 -25.80 3.75
N GLU A 21 0.86 -26.44 2.73
CA GLU A 21 1.41 -25.76 1.55
C GLU A 21 0.33 -24.97 0.79
N ARG A 22 -0.85 -25.56 0.59
CA ARG A 22 -2.00 -24.87 -0.03
C ARG A 22 -2.49 -23.70 0.81
N ALA A 23 -2.74 -23.94 2.10
CA ALA A 23 -3.19 -22.92 3.04
C ALA A 23 -2.19 -21.76 3.14
N LEU A 24 -0.90 -22.05 3.06
CA LEU A 24 0.16 -21.05 3.10
C LEU A 24 0.11 -20.14 1.86
N ASN A 25 -0.13 -20.69 0.67
CA ASN A 25 -0.28 -19.87 -0.55
C ASN A 25 -1.55 -19.03 -0.50
N GLU A 26 -2.67 -19.59 -0.03
CA GLU A 26 -3.92 -18.85 0.17
C GLU A 26 -3.74 -17.68 1.16
N LEU A 27 -3.14 -17.96 2.32
CA LEU A 27 -2.91 -16.93 3.34
C LEU A 27 -1.95 -15.83 2.90
N ARG A 28 -0.95 -16.13 2.05
CA ARG A 28 -0.09 -15.10 1.46
C ARG A 28 -0.88 -14.13 0.58
N MET A 29 -1.81 -14.65 -0.22
CA MET A 29 -2.66 -13.82 -1.06
C MET A 29 -3.62 -12.98 -0.23
N GLU A 30 -4.23 -13.56 0.80
CA GLU A 30 -5.10 -12.85 1.74
C GLU A 30 -4.35 -11.74 2.49
N LEU A 31 -3.12 -12.02 2.94
CA LEU A 31 -2.26 -11.02 3.59
C LEU A 31 -1.99 -9.85 2.65
N PHE A 32 -1.56 -10.12 1.42
CA PHE A 32 -1.30 -9.08 0.43
C PHE A 32 -2.54 -8.21 0.18
N GLN A 33 -3.72 -8.82 0.03
CA GLN A 33 -4.96 -8.07 -0.15
C GLN A 33 -5.33 -7.22 1.08
N ALA A 34 -5.10 -7.73 2.29
CA ALA A 34 -5.31 -6.97 3.52
C ALA A 34 -4.35 -5.77 3.60
N GLU A 35 -3.08 -5.95 3.26
CA GLU A 35 -2.07 -4.89 3.22
C GLU A 35 -2.43 -3.80 2.20
N GLN A 36 -2.88 -4.19 1.00
CA GLN A 36 -3.34 -3.22 -0.01
C GLN A 36 -4.52 -2.39 0.51
N ARG A 37 -5.53 -3.03 1.14
CA ARG A 37 -6.67 -2.30 1.74
C ARG A 37 -6.24 -1.32 2.83
N VAL A 38 -5.24 -1.68 3.64
CA VAL A 38 -4.69 -0.78 4.66
C VAL A 38 -3.99 0.42 4.01
N LEU A 39 -3.19 0.19 2.97
CA LEU A 39 -2.51 1.26 2.25
C LEU A 39 -3.50 2.22 1.59
N ASP A 40 -4.55 1.70 0.95
CA ASP A 40 -5.62 2.52 0.36
C ASP A 40 -6.34 3.34 1.43
N ALA A 41 -6.69 2.72 2.56
CA ALA A 41 -7.35 3.42 3.67
C ALA A 41 -6.45 4.52 4.28
N GLN A 42 -5.14 4.27 4.39
CA GLN A 42 -4.16 5.26 4.84
C GLN A 42 -4.10 6.44 3.87
N MET A 43 -3.98 6.18 2.57
CA MET A 43 -3.99 7.23 1.54
C MET A 43 -5.26 8.09 1.63
N HIS A 44 -6.43 7.48 1.77
CA HIS A 44 -7.69 8.20 1.95
C HIS A 44 -7.70 9.05 3.22
N ALA A 45 -7.23 8.50 4.35
CA ALA A 45 -7.17 9.23 5.60
C ALA A 45 -6.21 10.43 5.49
N ASP A 46 -5.04 10.25 4.89
CA ASP A 46 -4.04 11.31 4.73
C ASP A 46 -4.53 12.42 3.82
N TYR A 47 -5.25 12.08 2.75
CA TYR A 47 -5.91 13.06 1.88
C TYR A 47 -6.86 13.97 2.69
N TYR A 48 -7.74 13.37 3.49
CA TYR A 48 -8.70 14.16 4.29
C TYR A 48 -8.04 14.92 5.43
N ARG A 49 -7.02 14.36 6.08
CA ARG A 49 -6.22 15.08 7.08
C ARG A 49 -5.58 16.34 6.49
N ALA A 50 -4.94 16.21 5.33
CA ALA A 50 -4.32 17.36 4.65
C ALA A 50 -5.36 18.41 4.24
N ARG A 51 -6.53 17.97 3.77
CA ARG A 51 -7.61 18.86 3.36
C ARG A 51 -8.25 19.58 4.56
N LEU A 52 -8.44 18.88 5.68
CA LEU A 52 -8.93 19.48 6.92
C LEU A 52 -7.95 20.53 7.44
N ALA A 53 -6.67 20.19 7.57
CA ALA A 53 -5.65 21.12 8.02
C ALA A 53 -5.59 22.38 7.14
N PHE A 54 -5.72 22.24 5.82
CA PHE A 54 -5.82 23.37 4.91
C PHE A 54 -7.05 24.25 5.19
N LEU A 55 -8.23 23.66 5.32
CA LEU A 55 -9.46 24.42 5.56
C LEU A 55 -9.45 25.10 6.93
N GLU A 56 -8.91 24.45 7.96
CA GLU A 56 -8.69 25.04 9.28
C GLU A 56 -7.79 26.27 9.18
N GLU A 57 -6.69 26.16 8.43
CA GLU A 57 -5.76 27.27 8.22
C GLU A 57 -6.40 28.44 7.46
N VAL A 58 -7.16 28.14 6.40
CA VAL A 58 -7.92 29.14 5.64
C VAL A 58 -8.95 29.83 6.52
N THR A 59 -9.62 29.08 7.40
CA THR A 59 -10.61 29.64 8.33
C THR A 59 -9.96 30.58 9.36
N GLN A 60 -8.73 30.27 9.80
CA GLN A 60 -8.01 31.08 10.79
C GLN A 60 -7.33 32.31 10.21
N LYS A 61 -6.70 32.19 9.04
CA LYS A 61 -5.80 33.22 8.47
C LYS A 61 -6.35 33.90 7.20
N GLY A 62 -7.40 33.33 6.60
CA GLY A 62 -7.88 33.74 5.27
C GLY A 62 -7.08 33.07 4.14
N ILE A 63 -7.73 32.94 2.98
CA ILE A 63 -7.20 32.16 1.84
C ILE A 63 -5.91 32.75 1.25
N GLU A 64 -5.79 34.08 1.19
CA GLU A 64 -4.65 34.78 0.58
C GLU A 64 -3.34 34.48 1.33
N GLN A 65 -3.37 34.55 2.67
CA GLN A 65 -2.20 34.29 3.51
C GLN A 65 -1.72 32.83 3.41
N VAL A 66 -2.66 31.88 3.33
CA VAL A 66 -2.34 30.45 3.18
C VAL A 66 -1.77 30.16 1.80
N TYR A 67 -2.31 30.79 0.76
CA TYR A 67 -1.82 30.64 -0.61
C TYR A 67 -0.38 31.15 -0.75
N ASP A 68 -0.09 32.36 -0.25
CA ASP A 68 1.25 32.95 -0.28
C ASP A 68 2.27 32.10 0.50
N GLN A 69 1.88 31.61 1.68
CA GLN A 69 2.73 30.76 2.51
C GLN A 69 3.08 29.43 1.81
N ARG A 70 2.09 28.78 1.17
CA ARG A 70 2.31 27.51 0.45
C ARG A 70 3.13 27.70 -0.83
N LYS A 71 2.93 28.81 -1.54
CA LYS A 71 3.71 29.16 -2.73
C LYS A 71 5.19 29.33 -2.39
N GLY A 72 5.51 30.06 -1.32
CA GLY A 72 6.88 30.22 -0.85
C GLY A 72 7.55 28.91 -0.43
N GLN A 73 6.80 27.99 0.22
CA GLN A 73 7.32 26.65 0.58
C GLN A 73 7.61 25.78 -0.66
N GLN A 74 6.74 25.81 -1.67
CA GLN A 74 6.96 25.06 -2.91
C GLN A 74 8.17 25.57 -3.70
N GLU A 75 8.35 26.89 -3.79
CA GLU A 75 9.52 27.50 -4.43
C GLU A 75 10.82 27.13 -3.70
N THR A 76 10.80 27.08 -2.37
CA THR A 76 11.95 26.67 -1.54
C THR A 76 12.30 25.19 -1.75
N LEU A 77 11.29 24.30 -1.81
CA LEU A 77 11.48 22.87 -2.06
C LEU A 77 11.99 22.59 -3.49
N GLN A 78 11.54 23.36 -4.48
CA GLN A 78 12.03 23.27 -5.86
C GLN A 78 13.47 23.76 -5.98
N ALA A 79 13.83 24.86 -5.31
CA ALA A 79 15.21 25.36 -5.26
C ALA A 79 16.17 24.37 -4.56
N SER A 80 15.66 23.56 -3.62
CA SER A 80 16.45 22.55 -2.90
C SER A 80 16.60 21.21 -3.64
N ARG A 81 15.96 20.99 -4.79
CA ARG A 81 16.17 19.75 -5.57
C ARG A 81 17.43 19.91 -6.43
N PRO A 82 18.54 19.22 -6.13
CA PRO A 82 19.68 19.20 -7.04
C PRO A 82 19.22 18.53 -8.33
N GLY A 83 19.23 19.28 -9.43
CA GLY A 83 18.75 18.80 -10.72
C GLY A 83 19.42 17.48 -11.08
N VAL A 84 18.61 16.43 -11.22
CA VAL A 84 19.04 15.15 -11.78
C VAL A 84 19.44 15.41 -13.23
N LYS A 85 20.72 15.73 -13.45
CA LYS A 85 21.33 15.73 -14.77
C LYS A 85 21.39 14.26 -15.20
N LEU A 86 20.39 13.83 -15.97
CA LEU A 86 20.46 12.60 -16.75
C LEU A 86 21.62 12.79 -17.74
N ALA A 87 22.81 12.33 -17.35
CA ALA A 87 23.93 12.19 -18.26
C ALA A 87 23.56 11.11 -19.27
N ALA A 88 23.30 11.53 -20.50
CA ALA A 88 23.22 10.63 -21.64
C ALA A 88 24.55 9.88 -21.74
N ALA A 89 24.52 8.57 -21.51
CA ALA A 89 25.63 7.69 -21.81
C ALA A 89 25.61 7.41 -23.33
N GLN A 90 26.72 7.79 -23.96
CA GLN A 90 27.11 7.44 -25.32
C GLN A 90 27.37 5.94 -25.46
#